data_AF-A0A7V1DN33-F1
#
_entry.id   AF-A0A7V1DN33-F1
#
_cell.length_a   1.000
_cell.length_b   1.000
_cell.length_c   1.000
_cell.angle_alpha   90.00
_cell.angle_beta   90.00
_cell.angle_gamma   90.00
#
_symmetry.space_group_name_H-M   'P 1'
#
loop_
_entity.id
_entity.type
_entity.pdbx_description
1 polymer ?
#
loop_
_entity_poly.entity_id
_entity_poly.type
_entity_poly.pdbx_seq_one_letter_code
_entity_poly.pdbx_strand_id
1 'polypeptide(L)'
;MRKRIVIGSRMWARALSACFAVGFALVGLRAAAQDGPKCYAAVGAEVRGLGKSAQLNQEKCHGLAQKVGVRGGLCNDVEGLPFTIISGGKYVADQNKALSKLHDPAKGKCPQPAASAATDMLPGDSLANKLPSIAGLATERAGKLLGNAAIGGDLAKRKCFKVISSARRAIADRMMNEALKCQKTKPVGSPLDPTCLDDTPLASFLSGRQTAIQAACTGLTGAQVGSCDPLPTCVIEAALAEGKSLATLAYPGENCTKATPSPNARTATINVQTPTALGGITVLVRYPRFDAGIDENGSNIDVSGRFTYSVAFLDAFDLDDAVRISAVDTNGISSGTLASVKFDVCRPLIPEGRCSVTTSQACTDAADCRAPACPSCAPQNTCTGDGTTLCTSDSQCVDNGTCGEKCIAQGRSCSVSQFLNCATDADCPATETCLSQRALTKCEVESASDPYGNPVSGVSCTVSLTEP
;
A
#
# COMPACT_ATOMS: atom_id res chain seq x y z
N MET A 1 38.45 62.11 50.84
CA MET A 1 37.86 63.46 50.66
C MET A 1 36.98 63.46 49.42
N ARG A 2 35.83 64.13 49.54
CA ARG A 2 34.67 64.08 48.64
C ARG A 2 34.97 64.52 47.20
N LYS A 3 34.40 63.84 46.22
CA LYS A 3 33.77 64.47 45.04
C LYS A 3 32.58 63.62 44.57
N ARG A 4 31.38 64.13 44.84
CA ARG A 4 30.14 63.79 44.12
C ARG A 4 30.23 64.40 42.72
N ILE A 5 29.80 63.69 41.69
CA ILE A 5 29.11 64.31 40.54
C ILE A 5 27.91 63.44 40.18
N VAL A 6 26.79 64.13 40.02
CA VAL A 6 25.43 63.66 39.76
C VAL A 6 25.17 63.62 38.25
N ILE A 7 24.50 62.55 37.84
CA ILE A 7 23.55 62.33 36.73
C ILE A 7 23.35 63.48 35.74
N GLY A 8 23.54 63.18 34.45
CA GLY A 8 23.01 63.93 33.32
C GLY A 8 22.31 63.00 32.33
N SER A 9 20.98 63.01 32.35
CA SER A 9 20.09 62.30 31.43
C SER A 9 20.09 62.98 30.06
N ARG A 10 20.33 62.22 28.97
CA ARG A 10 19.87 62.58 27.63
C ARG A 10 19.43 61.35 26.85
N MET A 11 18.11 61.24 26.69
CA MET A 11 17.44 60.43 25.68
C MET A 11 17.88 60.90 24.29
N TRP A 12 18.51 60.02 23.51
CA TRP A 12 18.52 60.09 22.05
C TRP A 12 18.17 58.71 21.51
N ALA A 13 16.89 58.52 21.19
CA ALA A 13 16.43 57.44 20.36
C ALA A 13 16.73 57.79 18.89
N ARG A 14 17.56 57.00 18.20
CA ARG A 14 17.53 56.88 16.73
C ARG A 14 17.95 55.47 16.30
N ALA A 15 16.92 54.73 15.85
CA ALA A 15 16.88 53.82 14.72
C ALA A 15 18.16 53.07 14.32
N LEU A 16 18.21 51.78 14.63
CA LEU A 16 18.97 50.76 13.88
C LEU A 16 18.38 49.38 14.22
N SER A 17 17.26 49.04 13.60
CA SER A 17 16.73 47.68 13.64
C SER A 17 15.86 47.41 12.42
N ALA A 18 16.52 47.15 11.29
CA ALA A 18 15.88 46.63 10.08
C ALA A 18 16.93 46.12 9.07
N CYS A 19 17.77 45.15 9.43
CA CYS A 19 18.61 44.45 8.43
C CYS A 19 18.91 42.96 8.71
N PHE A 20 18.47 42.36 9.83
CA PHE A 20 18.85 40.97 10.17
C PHE A 20 17.77 39.91 9.97
N ALA A 21 16.57 40.24 9.48
CA ALA A 21 15.47 39.29 9.33
C ALA A 21 15.36 38.62 7.94
N VAL A 22 16.13 39.04 6.94
CA VAL A 22 16.03 38.50 5.57
C VAL A 22 17.03 37.34 5.31
N GLY A 23 18.01 37.14 6.21
CA GLY A 23 19.05 36.11 6.04
C GLY A 23 18.61 34.68 6.36
N PHE A 24 17.64 34.47 7.26
CA PHE A 24 17.26 33.13 7.70
C PHE A 24 16.25 32.42 6.78
N ALA A 25 15.41 33.17 6.04
CA ALA A 25 14.45 32.59 5.11
C ALA A 25 15.13 31.98 3.85
N LEU A 26 16.21 32.59 3.37
CA LEU A 26 16.93 32.13 2.17
C LEU A 26 17.83 30.90 2.40
N VAL A 27 18.26 30.66 3.64
CA VAL A 27 19.07 29.48 3.99
C VAL A 27 18.20 28.22 4.12
N GLY A 28 16.96 28.35 4.63
CA GLY A 28 16.01 27.23 4.70
C GLY A 28 15.52 26.74 3.33
N LEU A 29 15.27 27.64 2.39
CA LEU A 29 14.81 27.30 1.02
C LEU A 29 15.89 26.57 0.18
N ARG A 30 17.19 26.84 0.40
CA ARG A 30 18.28 26.15 -0.31
C ARG A 30 18.59 24.76 0.23
N ALA A 31 18.40 24.52 1.53
CA ALA A 31 18.58 23.19 2.13
C ALA A 31 17.49 22.21 1.67
N ALA A 32 16.22 22.65 1.66
CA ALA A 32 15.09 21.84 1.20
C ALA A 32 15.22 21.39 -0.28
N ALA A 33 15.77 22.22 -1.17
CA ALA A 33 15.91 21.90 -2.59
C ALA A 33 17.01 20.86 -2.90
N GLN A 34 18.00 20.67 -2.03
CA GLN A 34 19.11 19.71 -2.25
C GLN A 34 18.89 18.35 -1.59
N ASP A 35 18.05 18.27 -0.55
CA ASP A 35 17.83 17.04 0.21
C ASP A 35 16.68 16.19 -0.35
N GLY A 36 15.72 16.79 -1.07
CA GLY A 36 14.65 16.07 -1.75
C GLY A 36 15.13 14.94 -2.68
N PRO A 37 16.02 15.20 -3.67
CA PRO A 37 16.51 14.16 -4.58
C PRO A 37 17.14 12.95 -3.87
N LYS A 38 17.90 13.22 -2.80
CA LYS A 38 18.56 12.18 -2.00
C LYS A 38 17.54 11.38 -1.20
N CYS A 39 16.53 12.04 -0.65
CA CYS A 39 15.46 11.40 0.09
C CYS A 39 14.64 10.46 -0.83
N TYR A 40 14.22 10.93 -2.01
CA TYR A 40 13.52 10.12 -3.01
C TYR A 40 14.26 8.86 -3.41
N ALA A 41 15.54 9.00 -3.74
CA ALA A 41 16.38 7.86 -4.09
C ALA A 41 16.57 6.90 -2.90
N ALA A 42 16.60 7.42 -1.67
CA ALA A 42 16.72 6.62 -0.46
C ALA A 42 15.45 5.82 -0.16
N VAL A 43 14.26 6.43 -0.25
CA VAL A 43 12.99 5.73 -0.06
C VAL A 43 12.86 4.56 -1.02
N GLY A 44 13.10 4.79 -2.32
CA GLY A 44 13.08 3.71 -3.30
C GLY A 44 14.07 2.58 -2.99
N ALA A 45 15.29 2.92 -2.55
CA ALA A 45 16.29 1.93 -2.17
C ALA A 45 15.88 1.13 -0.93
N GLU A 46 15.27 1.76 0.07
CA GLU A 46 14.85 1.10 1.30
C GLU A 46 13.58 0.25 1.09
N VAL A 47 12.60 0.69 0.30
CA VAL A 47 11.43 -0.13 -0.09
C VAL A 47 11.87 -1.39 -0.83
N ARG A 48 12.80 -1.25 -1.80
CA ARG A 48 13.43 -2.40 -2.46
C ARG A 48 14.13 -3.32 -1.47
N GLY A 49 14.90 -2.74 -0.55
CA GLY A 49 15.63 -3.48 0.48
C GLY A 49 14.69 -4.31 1.37
N LEU A 50 13.56 -3.74 1.77
CA LEU A 50 12.55 -4.42 2.57
C LEU A 50 11.79 -5.49 1.80
N GLY A 51 11.35 -5.22 0.57
CA GLY A 51 10.72 -6.24 -0.27
C GLY A 51 11.63 -7.45 -0.49
N LYS A 52 12.92 -7.19 -0.77
CA LYS A 52 13.94 -8.24 -0.87
C LYS A 52 14.15 -9.00 0.45
N SER A 53 14.16 -8.29 1.58
CA SER A 53 14.30 -8.92 2.89
C SER A 53 13.10 -9.83 3.20
N ALA A 54 11.87 -9.37 2.96
CA ALA A 54 10.66 -10.15 3.12
C ALA A 54 10.75 -11.46 2.31
N GLN A 55 11.01 -11.36 1.01
CA GLN A 55 11.14 -12.51 0.10
C GLN A 55 12.24 -13.49 0.51
N LEU A 56 13.41 -12.98 0.91
CA LEU A 56 14.53 -13.82 1.37
C LEU A 56 14.16 -14.61 2.63
N ASN A 57 13.50 -13.96 3.59
CA ASN A 57 13.09 -14.60 4.83
C ASN A 57 11.93 -15.58 4.60
N GLN A 58 11.01 -15.30 3.67
CA GLN A 58 9.96 -16.24 3.24
C GLN A 58 10.57 -17.47 2.59
N GLU A 59 11.53 -17.31 1.67
CA GLU A 59 12.26 -18.42 1.06
C GLU A 59 12.95 -19.31 2.11
N LYS A 60 13.59 -18.71 3.12
CA LYS A 60 14.22 -19.46 4.21
C LYS A 60 13.19 -20.19 5.06
N CYS A 61 12.11 -19.52 5.44
CA CYS A 61 11.05 -20.08 6.26
C CYS A 61 10.43 -21.29 5.56
N HIS A 62 10.00 -21.11 4.32
CA HIS A 62 9.47 -22.19 3.49
C HIS A 62 10.51 -23.30 3.30
N GLY A 63 11.76 -22.96 2.99
CA GLY A 63 12.82 -23.95 2.82
C GLY A 63 13.03 -24.85 4.07
N LEU A 64 12.80 -24.32 5.27
CA LEU A 64 12.81 -25.10 6.51
C LEU A 64 11.51 -25.88 6.69
N ALA A 65 10.34 -25.24 6.55
CA ALA A 65 9.03 -25.89 6.67
C ALA A 65 8.91 -27.11 5.74
N GLN A 66 9.34 -26.96 4.47
CA GLN A 66 9.29 -28.04 3.49
C GLN A 66 10.25 -29.19 3.80
N LYS A 67 11.41 -28.91 4.43
CA LYS A 67 12.33 -29.98 4.86
C LYS A 67 11.74 -30.84 5.97
N VAL A 68 10.95 -30.26 6.86
CA VAL A 68 10.30 -30.96 7.98
C VAL A 68 8.87 -31.42 7.66
N GLY A 69 8.39 -31.21 6.43
CA GLY A 69 7.06 -31.63 5.98
C GLY A 69 5.90 -30.83 6.58
N VAL A 70 6.15 -29.60 7.01
CA VAL A 70 5.12 -28.70 7.53
C VAL A 70 4.56 -27.86 6.38
N ARG A 71 3.25 -27.54 6.45
CA ARG A 71 2.57 -26.68 5.49
C ARG A 71 3.20 -25.28 5.43
N GLY A 72 3.43 -24.79 4.21
CA GLY A 72 4.14 -23.52 3.99
C GLY A 72 3.36 -22.25 4.36
N GLY A 73 2.05 -22.32 4.59
CA GLY A 73 1.20 -21.14 4.77
C GLY A 73 1.61 -20.24 5.94
N LEU A 74 2.16 -20.83 6.99
CA LEU A 74 2.72 -20.12 8.15
C LEU A 74 3.93 -19.24 7.82
N CYS A 75 4.54 -19.45 6.65
CA CYS A 75 5.67 -18.68 6.14
C CYS A 75 5.27 -17.60 5.13
N ASN A 76 3.98 -17.47 4.81
CA ASN A 76 3.50 -16.43 3.89
C ASN A 76 3.36 -15.10 4.62
N ASP A 77 2.76 -15.11 5.82
CA ASP A 77 2.61 -13.92 6.65
C ASP A 77 3.94 -13.48 7.28
N VAL A 78 4.47 -12.34 6.83
CA VAL A 78 5.76 -11.81 7.30
C VAL A 78 5.68 -11.13 8.68
N GLU A 79 4.47 -10.85 9.16
CA GLU A 79 4.22 -10.29 10.49
C GLU A 79 3.75 -11.37 11.48
N GLY A 80 3.38 -12.54 10.96
CA GLY A 80 2.97 -13.69 11.76
C GLY A 80 4.10 -14.25 12.65
N LEU A 81 3.74 -14.59 13.89
CA LEU A 81 4.65 -15.19 14.89
C LEU A 81 5.51 -16.36 14.34
N PRO A 82 4.96 -17.33 13.58
CA PRO A 82 5.76 -18.45 13.06
C PRO A 82 6.90 -17.97 12.15
N PHE A 83 6.62 -17.00 11.27
CA PHE A 83 7.63 -16.40 10.41
C PHE A 83 8.68 -15.63 11.21
N THR A 84 8.26 -14.84 12.21
CA THR A 84 9.19 -14.07 13.04
C THR A 84 10.16 -14.98 13.80
N ILE A 85 9.67 -16.09 14.34
CA ILE A 85 10.49 -17.08 15.05
C ILE A 85 11.50 -17.72 14.07
N ILE A 86 11.03 -18.18 12.90
CA ILE A 86 11.88 -18.87 11.93
C ILE A 86 12.89 -17.94 11.27
N SER A 87 12.53 -16.67 11.03
CA SER A 87 13.42 -15.64 10.50
C SER A 87 14.32 -15.00 11.57
N GLY A 88 14.13 -15.33 12.84
CA GLY A 88 14.87 -14.74 13.97
C GLY A 88 14.64 -13.23 14.12
N GLY A 89 13.45 -12.74 13.78
CA GLY A 89 13.11 -11.31 13.83
C GLY A 89 13.85 -10.45 12.79
N LYS A 90 14.53 -11.07 11.81
CA LYS A 90 15.38 -10.34 10.86
C LYS A 90 14.61 -9.31 10.03
N TYR A 91 13.37 -9.61 9.64
CA TYR A 91 12.57 -8.67 8.86
C TYR A 91 12.27 -7.39 9.64
N VAL A 92 11.85 -7.50 10.91
CA VAL A 92 11.63 -6.36 11.81
C VAL A 92 12.92 -5.56 12.04
N ALA A 93 14.06 -6.25 12.22
CA ALA A 93 15.35 -5.57 12.32
C ALA A 93 15.70 -4.79 11.03
N ASP A 94 15.37 -5.32 9.86
CA ASP A 94 15.57 -4.64 8.58
C ASP A 94 14.59 -3.46 8.42
N GLN A 95 13.33 -3.55 8.91
CA GLN A 95 12.38 -2.42 8.99
C GLN A 95 12.96 -1.28 9.83
N ASN A 96 13.39 -1.56 11.07
CA ASN A 96 13.99 -0.57 11.96
C ASN A 96 15.25 0.06 11.37
N LYS A 97 16.09 -0.74 10.70
CA LYS A 97 17.28 -0.26 10.01
C LYS A 97 16.93 0.67 8.84
N ALA A 98 15.91 0.33 8.06
CA ALA A 98 15.45 1.15 6.95
C ALA A 98 14.88 2.49 7.44
N LEU A 99 14.08 2.47 8.51
CA LEU A 99 13.56 3.67 9.18
C LEU A 99 14.70 4.57 9.68
N SER A 100 15.69 3.99 10.37
CA SER A 100 16.86 4.74 10.85
C SER A 100 17.64 5.39 9.71
N LYS A 101 17.90 4.69 8.60
CA LYS A 101 18.63 5.29 7.46
C LYS A 101 17.88 6.44 6.80
N LEU A 102 16.56 6.49 6.92
CA LEU A 102 15.76 7.59 6.39
C LEU A 102 15.69 8.74 7.41
N HIS A 103 15.35 8.44 8.66
CA HIS A 103 14.92 9.45 9.63
C HIS A 103 15.91 9.77 10.75
N ASP A 104 17.07 9.11 10.81
CA ASP A 104 18.08 9.44 11.82
C ASP A 104 18.46 10.94 11.76
N PRO A 105 18.35 11.70 12.87
CA PRO A 105 18.58 13.14 12.85
C PRO A 105 19.99 13.56 12.44
N ALA A 106 20.98 12.69 12.61
CA ALA A 106 22.38 12.98 12.34
C ALA A 106 22.87 12.42 11.00
N LYS A 107 22.28 11.30 10.52
CA LYS A 107 22.77 10.51 9.38
C LYS A 107 21.69 10.07 8.41
N GLY A 108 20.43 10.38 8.70
CA GLY A 108 19.28 10.06 7.88
C GLY A 108 19.38 10.72 6.51
N LYS A 109 18.89 10.03 5.48
CA LYS A 109 18.81 10.56 4.11
C LYS A 109 17.56 11.42 3.87
N CYS A 110 16.66 11.46 4.84
CA CYS A 110 15.45 12.28 4.91
C CYS A 110 15.33 12.91 6.32
N PRO A 111 16.27 13.76 6.76
CA PRO A 111 16.24 14.32 8.11
C PRO A 111 15.11 15.37 8.24
N GLN A 112 14.29 15.23 9.27
CA GLN A 112 13.27 16.23 9.63
C GLN A 112 13.91 17.46 10.30
N PRO A 113 13.41 18.71 10.11
CA PRO A 113 12.20 19.11 9.39
C PRO A 113 12.42 19.49 7.91
N ALA A 114 13.66 19.49 7.40
CA ALA A 114 13.97 19.85 6.01
C ALA A 114 13.41 18.85 4.98
N ALA A 115 13.02 17.65 5.44
CA ALA A 115 12.43 16.60 4.64
C ALA A 115 10.92 16.74 4.43
N SER A 116 10.17 17.57 5.16
CA SER A 116 8.70 17.66 5.00
C SER A 116 8.32 17.84 3.54
N ALA A 117 8.79 18.88 2.85
CA ALA A 117 8.47 19.08 1.44
C ALA A 117 8.82 17.91 0.49
N ALA A 118 9.79 17.06 0.82
CA ALA A 118 10.16 15.88 0.03
C ALA A 118 9.46 14.59 0.47
N THR A 119 9.12 14.46 1.76
CA THR A 119 8.35 13.35 2.31
C THR A 119 6.86 13.54 2.03
N ASP A 120 6.37 14.77 2.08
CA ASP A 120 5.00 15.15 1.75
C ASP A 120 4.65 14.98 0.25
N MET A 121 5.66 14.90 -0.63
CA MET A 121 5.43 14.62 -2.05
C MET A 121 5.38 13.10 -2.33
N LEU A 122 5.65 12.24 -1.34
CA LEU A 122 5.36 10.80 -1.39
C LEU A 122 3.92 10.60 -0.90
N PRO A 123 3.04 9.86 -1.61
CA PRO A 123 1.70 9.60 -1.09
C PRO A 123 1.86 8.78 0.19
N GLY A 124 1.34 9.32 1.29
CA GLY A 124 1.23 8.67 2.60
C GLY A 124 2.44 8.74 3.55
N ASP A 125 3.43 9.62 3.32
CA ASP A 125 4.52 10.04 4.25
C ASP A 125 5.31 8.98 5.07
N SER A 126 6.64 9.11 5.13
CA SER A 126 7.59 8.22 5.87
C SER A 126 7.56 6.73 5.46
N LEU A 127 8.70 6.03 5.61
CA LEU A 127 8.73 4.59 5.33
C LEU A 127 7.85 3.80 6.32
N ALA A 128 7.58 4.33 7.52
CA ALA A 128 6.81 3.66 8.57
C ALA A 128 5.39 3.32 8.10
N ASN A 129 4.72 4.25 7.43
CA ASN A 129 3.35 4.07 6.92
C ASN A 129 3.31 3.13 5.70
N LYS A 130 4.42 3.00 4.98
CA LYS A 130 4.58 2.02 3.88
C LYS A 130 4.88 0.61 4.37
N LEU A 131 5.32 0.42 5.62
CA LEU A 131 5.69 -0.90 6.13
C LEU A 131 4.57 -1.94 6.05
N PRO A 132 3.33 -1.66 6.49
CA PRO A 132 2.28 -2.67 6.44
C PRO A 132 1.84 -2.94 4.99
N SER A 133 1.97 -1.96 4.10
CA SER A 133 1.73 -2.11 2.66
C SER A 133 2.75 -3.05 1.99
N ILE A 134 4.03 -2.90 2.34
CA ILE A 134 5.11 -3.80 1.88
C ILE A 134 4.92 -5.21 2.47
N ALA A 135 4.55 -5.30 3.75
CA ALA A 135 4.28 -6.57 4.42
C ALA A 135 3.09 -7.29 3.78
N GLY A 136 1.96 -6.59 3.60
CA GLY A 136 0.77 -7.11 2.94
C GLY A 136 1.04 -7.61 1.53
N LEU A 137 1.75 -6.82 0.71
CA LEU A 137 2.15 -7.23 -0.64
C LEU A 137 3.04 -8.49 -0.60
N ALA A 138 4.04 -8.54 0.29
CA ALA A 138 4.91 -9.70 0.40
C ALA A 138 4.13 -10.96 0.84
N THR A 139 3.15 -10.81 1.74
CA THR A 139 2.28 -11.88 2.24
C THR A 139 1.37 -12.42 1.15
N GLU A 140 0.65 -11.55 0.44
CA GLU A 140 -0.23 -11.91 -0.67
C GLU A 140 0.53 -12.67 -1.77
N ARG A 141 1.68 -12.13 -2.19
CA ARG A 141 2.48 -12.71 -3.26
C ARG A 141 3.12 -14.04 -2.86
N ALA A 142 3.53 -14.21 -1.61
CA ALA A 142 3.97 -15.50 -1.10
C ALA A 142 2.85 -16.53 -1.07
N GLY A 143 1.64 -16.13 -0.66
CA GLY A 143 0.45 -16.98 -0.75
C GLY A 143 0.22 -17.52 -2.17
N LYS A 144 0.36 -16.65 -3.18
CA LYS A 144 0.17 -17.02 -4.60
C LYS A 144 1.31 -17.88 -5.17
N LEU A 145 2.56 -17.61 -4.81
CA LEU A 145 3.75 -18.18 -5.46
C LEU A 145 4.43 -19.32 -4.69
N LEU A 146 4.29 -19.35 -3.36
CA LEU A 146 4.89 -20.34 -2.49
C LEU A 146 3.84 -21.22 -1.78
N GLY A 147 2.58 -20.77 -1.79
CA GLY A 147 1.40 -21.54 -1.39
C GLY A 147 1.45 -22.09 0.03
N ASN A 148 0.65 -23.13 0.26
CA ASN A 148 0.48 -23.77 1.57
C ASN A 148 0.80 -25.27 1.55
N ALA A 149 1.25 -25.81 0.41
CA ALA A 149 1.50 -27.24 0.27
C ALA A 149 2.59 -27.73 1.24
N ALA A 150 2.44 -28.96 1.72
CA ALA A 150 3.48 -29.68 2.44
C ALA A 150 4.16 -30.63 1.43
N ILE A 151 5.30 -30.21 0.91
CA ILE A 151 6.08 -30.95 -0.09
C ILE A 151 6.79 -32.15 0.54
N GLY A 152 7.21 -32.02 1.80
CA GLY A 152 7.79 -33.11 2.58
C GLY A 152 9.11 -33.67 2.03
N GLY A 153 9.23 -35.01 2.07
CA GLY A 153 10.45 -35.77 1.78
C GLY A 153 10.93 -35.75 0.31
N ASP A 154 10.08 -35.32 -0.63
CA ASP A 154 10.32 -35.40 -2.08
C ASP A 154 11.41 -34.41 -2.55
N LEU A 155 12.53 -34.97 -3.01
CA LEU A 155 13.68 -34.17 -3.45
C LEU A 155 13.42 -33.39 -4.74
N ALA A 156 12.66 -33.96 -5.68
CA ALA A 156 12.36 -33.32 -6.96
C ALA A 156 11.45 -32.09 -6.73
N LYS A 157 10.39 -32.27 -5.95
CA LYS A 157 9.48 -31.16 -5.60
C LYS A 157 10.20 -30.06 -4.81
N ARG A 158 11.05 -30.41 -3.83
CA ARG A 158 11.86 -29.42 -3.09
C ARG A 158 12.86 -28.67 -3.99
N LYS A 159 13.46 -29.36 -4.96
CA LYS A 159 14.37 -28.73 -5.94
C LYS A 159 13.62 -27.73 -6.81
N CYS A 160 12.47 -28.11 -7.35
CA CYS A 160 11.59 -27.22 -8.11
C CYS A 160 11.17 -26.00 -7.27
N PHE A 161 10.64 -26.22 -6.07
CA PHE A 161 10.22 -25.15 -5.15
C PHE A 161 11.33 -24.15 -4.86
N LYS A 162 12.54 -24.63 -4.55
CA LYS A 162 13.70 -23.75 -4.28
C LYS A 162 14.06 -22.87 -5.47
N VAL A 163 13.92 -23.39 -6.69
CA VAL A 163 14.18 -22.61 -7.92
C VAL A 163 13.08 -21.58 -8.13
N ILE A 164 11.81 -21.93 -7.91
CA ILE A 164 10.66 -21.00 -7.96
C ILE A 164 10.84 -19.85 -6.96
N SER A 165 11.10 -20.16 -5.69
CA SER A 165 11.26 -19.15 -4.63
C SER A 165 12.43 -18.19 -4.92
N SER A 166 13.55 -18.74 -5.40
CA SER A 166 14.70 -17.93 -5.79
C SER A 166 14.43 -17.10 -7.05
N ALA A 167 13.68 -17.62 -8.02
CA ALA A 167 13.31 -16.89 -9.23
C ALA A 167 12.39 -15.72 -8.90
N ARG A 168 11.35 -15.95 -8.08
CA ARG A 168 10.44 -14.90 -7.57
C ARG A 168 11.22 -13.71 -7.03
N ARG A 169 12.06 -13.95 -6.03
CA ARG A 169 12.90 -12.92 -5.40
C ARG A 169 13.77 -12.19 -6.42
N ALA A 170 14.44 -12.94 -7.29
CA ALA A 170 15.37 -12.36 -8.24
C ALA A 170 14.69 -11.49 -9.30
N ILE A 171 13.48 -11.87 -9.76
CA ILE A 171 12.69 -11.11 -10.72
C ILE A 171 12.14 -9.83 -10.08
N ALA A 172 11.50 -9.93 -8.92
CA ALA A 172 10.98 -8.77 -8.21
C ALA A 172 12.10 -7.76 -7.86
N ASP A 173 13.24 -8.24 -7.36
CA ASP A 173 14.41 -7.40 -7.07
C ASP A 173 14.97 -6.72 -8.32
N ARG A 174 15.00 -7.43 -9.46
CA ARG A 174 15.50 -6.88 -10.74
C ARG A 174 14.55 -5.84 -11.31
N MET A 175 13.24 -6.12 -11.34
CA MET A 175 12.23 -5.20 -11.83
C MET A 175 12.24 -3.90 -11.01
N MET A 176 12.23 -4.02 -9.68
CA MET A 176 12.34 -2.88 -8.79
C MET A 176 13.62 -2.09 -9.05
N ASN A 177 14.76 -2.75 -9.23
CA ASN A 177 16.02 -2.08 -9.53
C ASN A 177 16.02 -1.31 -10.87
N GLU A 178 15.40 -1.86 -11.93
CA GLU A 178 15.28 -1.15 -13.20
C GLU A 178 14.30 0.03 -13.08
N ALA A 179 13.19 -0.12 -12.36
CA ALA A 179 12.28 1.00 -12.05
C ALA A 179 13.00 2.12 -11.30
N LEU A 180 13.78 1.80 -10.26
CA LEU A 180 14.60 2.77 -9.52
C LEU A 180 15.63 3.47 -10.42
N LYS A 181 16.24 2.77 -11.38
CA LYS A 181 17.21 3.37 -12.31
C LYS A 181 16.52 4.31 -13.29
N CYS A 182 15.39 3.88 -13.84
CA CYS A 182 14.59 4.72 -14.72
C CYS A 182 14.09 5.96 -13.98
N GLN A 183 13.53 5.81 -12.78
CA GLN A 183 12.98 6.96 -12.04
C GLN A 183 14.05 8.00 -11.69
N LYS A 184 15.31 7.59 -11.50
CA LYS A 184 16.44 8.52 -11.31
C LYS A 184 16.72 9.43 -12.50
N THR A 185 16.24 9.10 -13.71
CA THR A 185 16.38 9.96 -14.89
C THR A 185 15.20 10.92 -15.06
N LYS A 186 14.15 10.76 -14.25
CA LYS A 186 12.97 11.64 -14.24
C LYS A 186 13.20 12.84 -13.31
N PRO A 187 12.42 13.93 -13.46
CA PRO A 187 12.50 15.06 -12.55
C PRO A 187 12.34 14.61 -11.09
N VAL A 188 13.12 15.19 -10.20
CA VAL A 188 13.06 14.83 -8.78
C VAL A 188 11.66 15.13 -8.24
N GLY A 189 11.10 14.18 -7.51
CA GLY A 189 9.77 14.29 -6.94
C GLY A 189 8.63 14.13 -7.95
N SER A 190 8.94 13.79 -9.21
CA SER A 190 7.90 13.37 -10.12
C SER A 190 7.29 12.05 -9.65
N PRO A 191 6.01 11.82 -9.94
CA PRO A 191 5.40 10.50 -9.86
C PRO A 191 6.21 9.44 -10.60
N LEU A 192 5.98 8.17 -10.26
CA LEU A 192 6.53 7.04 -10.99
C LEU A 192 6.09 7.12 -12.45
N ASP A 193 7.04 7.34 -13.34
CA ASP A 193 6.75 7.38 -14.77
C ASP A 193 6.34 5.97 -15.23
N PRO A 194 5.21 5.79 -15.95
CA PRO A 194 4.77 4.48 -16.40
C PRO A 194 5.81 3.72 -17.24
N THR A 195 6.68 4.44 -17.96
CA THR A 195 7.80 3.85 -18.72
C THR A 195 8.84 3.17 -17.82
N CYS A 196 8.92 3.55 -16.54
CA CYS A 196 9.78 2.90 -15.56
C CYS A 196 9.24 1.56 -15.06
N LEU A 197 8.04 1.17 -15.47
CA LEU A 197 7.47 -0.16 -15.26
C LEU A 197 7.61 -1.08 -16.48
N ASP A 198 8.33 -0.63 -17.52
CA ASP A 198 8.66 -1.45 -18.70
C ASP A 198 9.61 -2.60 -18.33
N ASP A 199 9.18 -3.83 -18.61
CA ASP A 199 9.92 -5.05 -18.37
C ASP A 199 10.65 -5.58 -19.62
N THR A 200 10.53 -4.90 -20.77
CA THR A 200 11.29 -5.22 -22.00
C THR A 200 12.79 -5.37 -21.73
N PRO A 201 13.45 -4.50 -20.94
CA PRO A 201 14.87 -4.65 -20.62
C PRO A 201 15.22 -5.92 -19.83
N LEU A 202 14.22 -6.60 -19.25
CA LEU A 202 14.40 -7.82 -18.48
C LEU A 202 14.22 -9.10 -19.33
N ALA A 203 13.82 -9.01 -20.60
CA ALA A 203 13.42 -10.18 -21.40
C ALA A 203 14.43 -11.35 -21.37
N SER A 204 15.72 -11.07 -21.56
CA SER A 204 16.77 -12.11 -21.52
C SER A 204 16.94 -12.73 -20.12
N PHE A 205 16.80 -11.91 -19.08
CA PHE A 205 16.84 -12.36 -17.69
C PHE A 205 15.62 -13.22 -17.35
N LEU A 206 14.43 -12.83 -17.78
CA LEU A 206 13.18 -13.58 -17.56
C LEU A 206 13.26 -14.94 -18.28
N SER A 207 13.71 -14.97 -19.53
CA SER A 207 13.92 -16.22 -20.29
C SER A 207 14.88 -17.17 -19.56
N GLY A 208 16.01 -16.67 -19.04
CA GLY A 208 16.93 -17.49 -18.25
C GLY A 208 16.30 -18.07 -16.97
N ARG A 209 15.41 -17.32 -16.30
CA ARG A 209 14.65 -17.82 -15.14
C ARG A 209 13.61 -18.85 -15.55
N GLN A 210 12.95 -18.63 -16.68
CA GLN A 210 11.97 -19.55 -17.26
C GLN A 210 12.61 -20.92 -17.54
N THR A 211 13.77 -20.94 -18.21
CA THR A 211 14.53 -22.17 -18.48
C THR A 211 14.94 -22.88 -17.18
N ALA A 212 15.39 -22.12 -16.17
CA ALA A 212 15.79 -22.71 -14.89
C ALA A 212 14.61 -23.37 -14.15
N ILE A 213 13.44 -22.72 -14.12
CA ILE A 213 12.22 -23.29 -13.53
C ILE A 213 11.80 -24.51 -14.33
N GLN A 214 11.72 -24.43 -15.66
CA GLN A 214 11.35 -25.55 -16.53
C GLN A 214 12.21 -26.78 -16.25
N ALA A 215 13.54 -26.61 -16.19
CA ALA A 215 14.47 -27.71 -15.94
C ALA A 215 14.38 -28.29 -14.52
N ALA A 216 14.05 -27.46 -13.51
CA ALA A 216 13.93 -27.91 -12.13
C ALA A 216 12.57 -28.57 -11.84
N CYS A 217 11.55 -28.22 -12.61
CA CYS A 217 10.16 -28.61 -12.42
C CYS A 217 9.65 -29.56 -13.51
N THR A 218 10.54 -30.22 -14.26
CA THR A 218 10.19 -31.18 -15.30
C THR A 218 9.22 -32.24 -14.78
N GLY A 219 8.04 -32.33 -15.40
CA GLY A 219 7.00 -33.29 -15.04
C GLY A 219 6.24 -32.97 -13.74
N LEU A 220 6.43 -31.76 -13.17
CA LEU A 220 5.71 -31.29 -11.99
C LEU A 220 4.74 -30.17 -12.35
N THR A 221 3.54 -30.20 -11.76
CA THR A 221 2.57 -29.09 -11.85
C THR A 221 2.79 -28.08 -10.73
N GLY A 222 2.24 -26.87 -10.88
CA GLY A 222 2.21 -25.86 -9.83
C GLY A 222 1.67 -26.40 -8.50
N ALA A 223 0.52 -27.08 -8.55
CA ALA A 223 -0.13 -27.65 -7.37
C ALA A 223 0.77 -28.67 -6.62
N GLN A 224 1.52 -29.51 -7.35
CA GLN A 224 2.41 -30.51 -6.74
C GLN A 224 3.55 -29.90 -5.94
N VAL A 225 3.93 -28.65 -6.23
CA VAL A 225 4.98 -27.91 -5.52
C VAL A 225 4.44 -26.73 -4.73
N GLY A 226 3.11 -26.61 -4.58
CA GLY A 226 2.49 -25.51 -3.86
C GLY A 226 2.69 -24.13 -4.50
N SER A 227 2.83 -24.07 -5.81
CA SER A 227 2.99 -22.82 -6.56
C SER A 227 1.76 -22.59 -7.45
N CYS A 228 1.70 -21.42 -8.09
CA CYS A 228 0.81 -21.18 -9.22
C CYS A 228 1.06 -22.17 -10.37
N ASP A 229 0.09 -22.29 -11.27
CA ASP A 229 0.12 -23.10 -12.49
C ASP A 229 -0.38 -22.24 -13.68
N PRO A 230 0.16 -22.38 -14.91
CA PRO A 230 1.17 -23.32 -15.35
C PRO A 230 2.59 -22.86 -14.98
N LEU A 231 3.43 -23.82 -14.57
CA LEU A 231 4.89 -23.60 -14.53
C LEU A 231 5.47 -23.61 -15.96
N PRO A 232 6.44 -22.75 -16.28
CA PRO A 232 7.08 -21.73 -15.45
C PRO A 232 6.42 -20.34 -15.51
N THR A 233 5.53 -20.11 -16.47
CA THR A 233 5.04 -18.79 -16.88
C THR A 233 4.37 -18.01 -15.74
N CYS A 234 3.49 -18.67 -14.97
CA CYS A 234 2.78 -18.00 -13.88
C CYS A 234 3.72 -17.42 -12.81
N VAL A 235 4.87 -18.08 -12.58
CA VAL A 235 5.87 -17.63 -11.58
C VAL A 235 6.56 -16.37 -12.06
N ILE A 236 6.90 -16.32 -13.35
CA ILE A 236 7.56 -15.16 -13.96
C ILE A 236 6.63 -13.94 -13.88
N GLU A 237 5.38 -14.10 -14.30
CA GLU A 237 4.37 -13.03 -14.35
C GLU A 237 4.05 -12.49 -12.95
N ALA A 238 3.76 -13.36 -11.98
CA ALA A 238 3.44 -12.92 -10.62
C ALA A 238 4.64 -12.31 -9.89
N ALA A 239 5.87 -12.81 -10.13
CA ALA A 239 7.08 -12.20 -9.58
C ALA A 239 7.38 -10.83 -10.19
N LEU A 240 7.10 -10.66 -11.48
CA LEU A 240 7.22 -9.38 -12.16
C LEU A 240 6.20 -8.38 -11.62
N ALA A 241 4.93 -8.81 -11.46
CA ALA A 241 3.87 -8.01 -10.87
C ALA A 241 4.22 -7.55 -9.45
N GLU A 242 4.81 -8.43 -8.63
CA GLU A 242 5.31 -8.07 -7.29
C GLU A 242 6.38 -6.97 -7.35
N GLY A 243 7.35 -7.08 -8.28
CA GLY A 243 8.37 -6.05 -8.50
C GLY A 243 7.78 -4.70 -8.94
N LYS A 244 6.80 -4.72 -9.85
CA LYS A 244 6.08 -3.52 -10.30
C LYS A 244 5.29 -2.88 -9.13
N SER A 245 4.58 -3.68 -8.33
CA SER A 245 3.87 -3.20 -7.14
C SER A 245 4.82 -2.58 -6.10
N LEU A 246 5.99 -3.17 -5.86
CA LEU A 246 7.01 -2.58 -4.97
C LEU A 246 7.52 -1.23 -5.49
N ALA A 247 7.67 -1.08 -6.81
CA ALA A 247 8.05 0.19 -7.43
C ALA A 247 6.96 1.24 -7.27
N THR A 248 5.69 0.87 -7.49
CA THR A 248 4.54 1.77 -7.25
C THR A 248 4.42 2.17 -5.78
N LEU A 249 4.72 1.29 -4.82
CA LEU A 249 4.71 1.66 -3.40
C LEU A 249 5.81 2.65 -3.04
N ALA A 250 6.96 2.55 -3.71
CA ALA A 250 8.14 3.37 -3.44
C ALA A 250 8.03 4.82 -3.90
N TYR A 251 7.13 5.11 -4.84
CA TYR A 251 7.02 6.38 -5.52
C TYR A 251 5.58 6.88 -5.56
N PRO A 252 5.34 8.18 -5.75
CA PRO A 252 3.99 8.68 -5.97
C PRO A 252 3.36 8.11 -7.23
N GLY A 253 2.09 7.71 -7.17
CA GLY A 253 1.27 7.64 -8.38
C GLY A 253 1.00 9.05 -8.90
N GLU A 254 0.78 9.23 -10.21
CA GLU A 254 0.50 10.54 -10.83
C GLU A 254 -0.73 11.27 -10.24
N ASN A 255 -1.55 10.59 -9.45
CA ASN A 255 -2.89 11.04 -9.09
C ASN A 255 -3.05 11.59 -7.67
N CYS A 256 -1.98 11.70 -6.88
CA CYS A 256 -2.04 12.27 -5.52
C CYS A 256 -1.17 13.55 -5.43
N THR A 257 -1.33 14.48 -6.38
CA THR A 257 -0.51 15.71 -6.41
C THR A 257 -1.10 16.86 -5.60
N LYS A 258 -0.22 17.45 -4.78
CA LYS A 258 -0.38 18.41 -3.69
C LYS A 258 -1.03 19.78 -3.94
N ALA A 259 -1.52 20.09 -5.14
CA ALA A 259 -1.82 21.49 -5.51
C ALA A 259 -3.19 21.74 -6.14
N THR A 260 -3.88 20.70 -6.58
CA THR A 260 -5.20 20.83 -7.19
C THR A 260 -6.00 19.62 -6.72
N PRO A 261 -7.23 19.78 -6.19
CA PRO A 261 -8.11 18.64 -6.01
C PRO A 261 -8.08 17.83 -7.30
N SER A 262 -7.80 16.54 -7.21
CA SER A 262 -7.91 15.69 -8.39
C SER A 262 -9.27 15.98 -9.04
N PRO A 263 -9.38 16.14 -10.37
CA PRO A 263 -10.68 16.24 -11.02
C PRO A 263 -11.59 15.04 -10.68
N ASN A 264 -11.01 13.97 -10.12
CA ASN A 264 -11.69 12.78 -9.63
C ASN A 264 -11.80 12.71 -8.09
N ALA A 265 -11.55 13.79 -7.35
CA ALA A 265 -11.60 13.80 -5.89
C ALA A 265 -13.02 13.49 -5.39
N ARG A 266 -13.13 12.53 -4.47
CA ARG A 266 -14.40 12.13 -3.86
C ARG A 266 -14.67 12.97 -2.63
N THR A 267 -15.91 13.38 -2.43
CA THR A 267 -16.35 13.98 -1.16
C THR A 267 -17.10 12.92 -0.36
N ALA A 268 -16.56 12.52 0.78
CA ALA A 268 -17.28 11.73 1.75
C ALA A 268 -17.99 12.65 2.73
N THR A 269 -19.31 12.61 2.76
CA THR A 269 -20.12 13.32 3.75
C THR A 269 -20.46 12.35 4.88
N ILE A 270 -19.98 12.67 6.07
CA ILE A 270 -20.21 11.95 7.31
C ILE A 270 -21.47 12.51 7.97
N ASN A 271 -22.50 11.67 8.07
CA ASN A 271 -23.75 12.02 8.75
C ASN A 271 -23.86 11.25 10.06
N VAL A 272 -24.20 11.97 11.13
CA VAL A 272 -24.44 11.40 12.45
C VAL A 272 -25.93 11.42 12.73
N GLN A 273 -26.43 10.35 13.34
CA GLN A 273 -27.76 10.29 13.91
C GLN A 273 -27.64 10.04 15.41
N THR A 274 -28.25 10.90 16.22
CA THR A 274 -28.14 10.89 17.67
C THR A 274 -29.50 11.15 18.32
N PRO A 275 -29.86 10.44 19.41
CA PRO A 275 -31.12 10.65 20.12
C PRO A 275 -31.16 11.96 20.91
N THR A 276 -29.99 12.50 21.26
CA THR A 276 -29.83 13.75 22.02
C THR A 276 -28.67 14.58 21.46
N ALA A 277 -28.62 15.86 21.79
CA ALA A 277 -27.45 16.69 21.45
C ALA A 277 -26.18 16.15 22.13
N LEU A 278 -25.07 16.06 21.39
CA LEU A 278 -23.78 15.57 21.90
C LEU A 278 -22.86 16.73 22.25
N GLY A 279 -22.08 16.62 23.32
CA GLY A 279 -20.96 17.52 23.61
C GLY A 279 -19.70 17.18 22.82
N GLY A 280 -19.54 15.90 22.46
CA GLY A 280 -18.46 15.44 21.60
C GLY A 280 -18.70 14.05 21.03
N ILE A 281 -18.12 13.81 19.86
CA ILE A 281 -18.19 12.53 19.15
C ILE A 281 -16.85 12.22 18.48
N THR A 282 -16.45 10.96 18.54
CA THR A 282 -15.34 10.42 17.74
C THR A 282 -15.89 9.36 16.81
N VAL A 283 -15.64 9.53 15.51
CA VAL A 283 -16.02 8.59 14.47
C VAL A 283 -14.80 8.12 13.70
N LEU A 284 -14.86 6.90 13.21
CA LEU A 284 -13.85 6.29 12.35
C LEU A 284 -14.47 6.04 10.97
N VAL A 285 -13.98 6.77 9.96
CA VAL A 285 -14.39 6.60 8.57
C VAL A 285 -13.39 5.69 7.88
N ARG A 286 -13.71 4.41 7.75
CA ARG A 286 -12.88 3.45 7.01
C ARG A 286 -13.02 3.71 5.52
N TYR A 287 -11.93 3.63 4.78
CA TYR A 287 -11.94 3.66 3.32
C TYR A 287 -10.96 2.63 2.76
N PRO A 288 -11.25 2.07 1.58
CA PRO A 288 -10.39 1.11 0.92
C PRO A 288 -8.98 1.66 0.68
N ARG A 289 -8.00 0.90 1.15
CA ARG A 289 -6.57 1.19 1.11
C ARG A 289 -6.08 1.38 -0.34
N PHE A 290 -5.23 2.37 -0.59
CA PHE A 290 -4.52 2.63 -1.87
C PHE A 290 -5.30 3.24 -3.04
N ASP A 291 -6.62 3.43 -2.91
CA ASP A 291 -7.45 4.01 -3.99
C ASP A 291 -7.94 5.43 -3.66
N ALA A 292 -7.93 5.79 -2.38
CA ALA A 292 -8.27 7.11 -1.86
C ALA A 292 -7.32 7.47 -0.72
N GLY A 293 -6.94 8.75 -0.60
CA GLY A 293 -6.14 9.25 0.51
C GLY A 293 -6.49 10.71 0.83
N ILE A 294 -6.19 11.14 2.06
CA ILE A 294 -6.18 12.55 2.41
C ILE A 294 -4.73 13.02 2.31
N ASP A 295 -4.52 14.16 1.66
CA ASP A 295 -3.18 14.77 1.59
C ASP A 295 -2.82 15.28 2.98
N GLU A 296 -1.55 15.13 3.38
CA GLU A 296 -1.01 15.37 4.73
C GLU A 296 -1.44 14.29 5.76
N ASN A 297 -0.62 13.24 5.91
CA ASN A 297 -0.82 12.23 6.97
C ASN A 297 -0.18 12.69 8.27
N GLY A 298 -0.98 12.85 9.32
CA GLY A 298 -0.51 13.23 10.65
C GLY A 298 -1.57 13.95 11.46
N SER A 299 -1.19 14.42 12.66
CA SER A 299 -2.07 15.22 13.52
C SER A 299 -2.47 16.51 12.79
N ASN A 300 -3.77 16.85 12.76
CA ASN A 300 -4.36 18.01 12.09
C ASN A 300 -4.27 18.01 10.55
N ILE A 301 -5.11 17.22 9.89
CA ILE A 301 -5.26 17.18 8.42
C ILE A 301 -6.13 18.32 7.83
N ASP A 302 -6.64 19.23 8.66
CA ASP A 302 -7.49 20.36 8.24
C ASP A 302 -6.70 21.61 7.78
N VAL A 303 -5.39 21.51 7.58
CA VAL A 303 -4.55 22.68 7.21
C VAL A 303 -4.80 23.17 5.78
N SER A 304 -5.45 22.35 4.94
CA SER A 304 -5.61 22.56 3.50
C SER A 304 -7.07 22.74 3.04
N GLY A 305 -8.04 22.90 3.94
CA GLY A 305 -9.45 23.15 3.59
C GLY A 305 -10.17 21.96 2.97
N ARG A 306 -9.70 20.73 3.26
CA ARG A 306 -10.28 19.46 2.80
C ARG A 306 -11.51 19.05 3.60
N PHE A 307 -11.67 19.61 4.79
CA PHE A 307 -12.81 19.38 5.65
C PHE A 307 -13.78 20.56 5.53
N THR A 308 -15.07 20.24 5.52
CA THR A 308 -16.13 21.20 5.81
C THR A 308 -16.95 20.61 6.93
N TYR A 309 -17.09 21.31 8.05
CA TYR A 309 -17.77 20.77 9.24
C TYR A 309 -18.69 21.80 9.88
N SER A 310 -19.62 21.29 10.66
CA SER A 310 -20.71 22.06 11.28
C SER A 310 -20.49 22.32 12.78
N VAL A 311 -19.33 21.94 13.31
CA VAL A 311 -19.02 21.94 14.76
C VAL A 311 -17.99 23.00 15.13
N ALA A 312 -17.98 23.41 16.40
CA ALA A 312 -17.03 24.39 16.92
C ALA A 312 -15.56 23.94 16.85
N PHE A 313 -15.28 22.64 17.04
CA PHE A 313 -13.94 22.08 16.94
C PHE A 313 -14.00 20.69 16.28
N LEU A 314 -13.08 20.47 15.34
CA LEU A 314 -12.85 19.19 14.69
C LEU A 314 -11.35 18.93 14.64
N ASP A 315 -10.95 17.75 15.09
CA ASP A 315 -9.63 17.19 14.89
C ASP A 315 -9.76 15.92 14.06
N ALA A 316 -8.84 15.69 13.14
CA ALA A 316 -8.89 14.52 12.29
C ALA A 316 -7.50 13.94 12.03
N PHE A 317 -7.44 12.62 11.98
CA PHE A 317 -6.22 11.82 11.83
C PHE A 317 -6.42 10.77 10.75
N ASP A 318 -5.60 10.81 9.71
CA ASP A 318 -5.49 9.74 8.71
C ASP A 318 -4.69 8.56 9.28
N LEU A 319 -5.24 7.35 9.19
CA LEU A 319 -4.69 6.07 9.65
C LEU A 319 -4.38 5.11 8.48
N ASP A 320 -4.25 5.63 7.26
CA ASP A 320 -4.06 4.95 5.97
C ASP A 320 -5.27 4.16 5.45
N ASP A 321 -6.00 3.45 6.31
CA ASP A 321 -7.21 2.68 5.99
C ASP A 321 -8.49 3.28 6.60
N ALA A 322 -8.33 4.34 7.38
CA ALA A 322 -9.41 5.04 8.03
C ALA A 322 -9.02 6.46 8.40
N VAL A 323 -10.02 7.34 8.53
CA VAL A 323 -9.84 8.68 9.08
C VAL A 323 -10.64 8.76 10.36
N ARG A 324 -9.93 8.99 11.47
CA ARG A 324 -10.54 9.23 12.77
C ARG A 324 -10.85 10.71 12.90
N ILE A 325 -12.12 11.05 13.10
CA ILE A 325 -12.61 12.42 13.27
C ILE A 325 -13.13 12.56 14.69
N SER A 326 -12.55 13.47 15.47
CA SER A 326 -13.03 13.85 16.80
C SER A 326 -13.59 15.27 16.76
N ALA A 327 -14.86 15.41 17.08
CA ALA A 327 -15.58 16.67 17.07
C ALA A 327 -16.09 17.02 18.47
N VAL A 328 -16.01 18.30 18.82
CA VAL A 328 -16.50 18.84 20.10
C VAL A 328 -17.28 20.12 19.82
N ASP A 329 -18.47 20.22 20.42
CA ASP A 329 -19.28 21.44 20.34
C ASP A 329 -20.06 21.67 21.64
N THR A 330 -19.77 22.78 22.32
CA THR A 330 -20.44 23.16 23.57
C THR A 330 -21.90 23.55 23.38
N ASN A 331 -22.31 23.90 22.15
CA ASN A 331 -23.70 24.20 21.81
C ASN A 331 -24.50 22.95 21.45
N GLY A 332 -23.84 21.80 21.37
CA GLY A 332 -24.45 20.51 21.06
C GLY A 332 -24.38 20.15 19.58
N ILE A 333 -23.89 18.94 19.29
CA ILE A 333 -23.88 18.32 17.97
C ILE A 333 -25.22 17.59 17.79
N SER A 334 -26.00 18.01 16.79
CA SER A 334 -27.30 17.41 16.46
C SER A 334 -27.16 16.38 15.33
N SER A 335 -28.24 15.63 15.07
CA SER A 335 -28.30 14.75 13.89
C SER A 335 -28.16 15.56 12.60
N GLY A 336 -27.36 15.05 11.65
CA GLY A 336 -27.06 15.71 10.37
C GLY A 336 -25.61 15.52 9.93
N THR A 337 -25.15 16.36 9.01
CA THR A 337 -23.76 16.33 8.54
C THR A 337 -22.81 16.78 9.64
N LEU A 338 -21.92 15.88 10.07
CA LEU A 338 -20.83 16.19 10.98
C LEU A 338 -19.69 16.89 10.23
N ALA A 339 -19.23 16.25 9.15
CA ALA A 339 -18.14 16.72 8.32
C ALA A 339 -18.27 16.19 6.89
N SER A 340 -17.72 16.92 5.93
CA SER A 340 -17.45 16.46 4.57
C SER A 340 -15.96 16.47 4.35
N VAL A 341 -15.43 15.39 3.79
CA VAL A 341 -14.00 15.14 3.63
C VAL A 341 -13.69 14.87 2.17
N LYS A 342 -12.73 15.60 1.61
CA LYS A 342 -12.27 15.37 0.24
C LYS A 342 -11.11 14.38 0.19
N PHE A 343 -11.38 13.21 -0.36
CA PHE A 343 -10.40 12.18 -0.68
C PHE A 343 -9.87 12.39 -2.11
N ASP A 344 -8.55 12.43 -2.28
CA ASP A 344 -7.97 12.32 -3.61
C ASP A 344 -8.00 10.87 -4.06
N VAL A 345 -8.44 10.65 -5.30
CA VAL A 345 -8.48 9.32 -5.89
C VAL A 345 -7.13 9.03 -6.53
N CYS A 346 -6.36 8.14 -5.90
CA CYS A 346 -4.97 7.86 -6.26
C CYS A 346 -4.81 6.94 -7.50
N ARG A 347 -5.92 6.56 -8.17
CA ARG A 347 -5.94 5.80 -9.43
C ARG A 347 -7.00 6.34 -10.41
N PRO A 348 -6.81 6.27 -11.74
CA PRO A 348 -7.83 6.71 -12.69
C PRO A 348 -9.15 5.93 -12.53
N LEU A 349 -10.28 6.62 -12.66
CA LEU A 349 -11.63 6.07 -12.60
C LEU A 349 -12.15 5.81 -14.03
N ILE A 350 -11.45 4.97 -14.78
CA ILE A 350 -12.06 4.25 -15.91
C ILE A 350 -12.05 2.77 -15.50
N PRO A 351 -13.11 2.00 -15.78
CA PRO A 351 -13.15 0.55 -15.57
C PRO A 351 -12.25 -0.16 -16.57
N GLU A 352 -11.04 0.33 -16.78
CA GLU A 352 -9.96 -0.52 -17.24
C GLU A 352 -9.71 -1.48 -16.08
N GLY A 353 -10.47 -2.58 -16.09
CA GLY A 353 -10.11 -3.74 -15.32
C GLY A 353 -8.66 -4.10 -15.60
N ARG A 354 -8.08 -4.86 -14.70
CA ARG A 354 -6.76 -5.44 -14.92
C ARG A 354 -6.93 -6.92 -15.12
N CYS A 355 -6.20 -7.45 -16.08
CA CYS A 355 -6.18 -8.88 -16.28
C CYS A 355 -5.67 -9.56 -15.00
N SER A 356 -6.45 -10.50 -14.48
CA SER A 356 -6.24 -11.19 -13.18
C SER A 356 -4.87 -11.85 -13.01
N VAL A 357 -4.19 -12.15 -14.12
CA VAL A 357 -2.84 -12.73 -14.14
C VAL A 357 -1.85 -11.71 -14.72
N THR A 358 -2.13 -11.09 -15.86
CA THR A 358 -1.33 -10.00 -16.46
C THR A 358 -1.74 -8.62 -15.90
N THR A 359 -1.47 -8.38 -14.60
CA THR A 359 -2.01 -7.23 -13.84
C THR A 359 -1.60 -5.84 -14.35
N SER A 360 -0.66 -5.73 -15.29
CA SER A 360 -0.31 -4.45 -15.91
C SER A 360 -1.19 -4.09 -17.10
N GLN A 361 -1.86 -5.07 -17.73
CA GLN A 361 -2.72 -4.86 -18.90
C GLN A 361 -4.10 -4.36 -18.46
N ALA A 362 -4.45 -3.18 -18.96
CA ALA A 362 -5.81 -2.66 -18.92
C ALA A 362 -6.72 -3.53 -19.79
N CYS A 363 -7.95 -3.73 -19.35
CA CYS A 363 -8.98 -4.46 -20.07
C CYS A 363 -10.34 -3.82 -19.79
N THR A 364 -11.21 -3.81 -20.78
CA THR A 364 -12.62 -3.44 -20.63
C THR A 364 -13.52 -4.67 -20.60
N ASP A 365 -13.05 -5.78 -21.19
CA ASP A 365 -13.66 -7.10 -21.06
C ASP A 365 -12.60 -8.22 -21.00
N ALA A 366 -13.04 -9.47 -20.84
CA ALA A 366 -12.13 -10.61 -20.76
C ALA A 366 -11.38 -10.92 -22.08
N ALA A 367 -11.85 -10.43 -23.23
CA ALA A 367 -11.21 -10.61 -24.53
C ALA A 367 -10.02 -9.66 -24.74
N ASP A 368 -10.00 -8.53 -24.03
CA ASP A 368 -8.83 -7.66 -23.93
C ASP A 368 -7.70 -8.30 -23.12
N CYS A 369 -8.01 -9.32 -22.32
CA CYS A 369 -7.02 -10.10 -21.60
C CYS A 369 -6.48 -11.23 -22.47
N ARG A 370 -5.34 -11.80 -22.06
CA ARG A 370 -4.65 -12.80 -22.88
C ARG A 370 -5.60 -13.97 -23.16
N ALA A 371 -5.73 -14.33 -24.45
CA ALA A 371 -6.56 -15.46 -24.88
C ALA A 371 -6.25 -16.73 -24.06
N PRO A 372 -7.26 -17.55 -23.74
CA PRO A 372 -7.13 -18.62 -22.77
C PRO A 372 -6.09 -19.65 -23.23
N ALA A 373 -4.91 -19.62 -22.63
CA ALA A 373 -4.19 -20.87 -22.40
C ALA A 373 -4.72 -21.38 -21.07
N CYS A 374 -5.68 -22.32 -21.09
CA CYS A 374 -6.18 -22.99 -19.89
C CYS A 374 -5.24 -24.12 -19.47
N PRO A 375 -4.65 -24.08 -18.26
CA PRO A 375 -3.86 -25.22 -17.78
C PRO A 375 -4.33 -25.73 -16.40
N SER A 376 -5.15 -24.99 -15.65
CA SER A 376 -5.72 -25.47 -14.39
C SER A 376 -6.89 -24.61 -13.93
N CYS A 377 -7.98 -25.27 -13.49
CA CYS A 377 -8.94 -24.64 -12.57
C CYS A 377 -8.19 -24.18 -11.30
N ALA A 378 -8.78 -23.29 -10.49
CA ALA A 378 -8.19 -22.86 -9.21
C ALA A 378 -7.62 -24.07 -8.42
N PRO A 379 -6.53 -23.93 -7.64
CA PRO A 379 -5.75 -25.06 -7.07
C PRO A 379 -6.51 -26.08 -6.21
N GLN A 380 -7.81 -25.88 -5.97
CA GLN A 380 -8.72 -26.79 -5.27
C GLN A 380 -9.58 -27.65 -6.23
N ASN A 381 -9.67 -27.32 -7.52
CA ASN A 381 -10.72 -27.81 -8.42
C ASN A 381 -10.15 -28.72 -9.52
N THR A 382 -10.71 -29.93 -9.66
CA THR A 382 -10.40 -30.90 -10.72
C THR A 382 -11.18 -30.58 -12.01
N CYS A 383 -10.62 -30.85 -13.19
CA CYS A 383 -11.37 -30.84 -14.45
C CYS A 383 -12.24 -32.13 -14.54
N THR A 384 -13.53 -32.02 -14.84
CA THR A 384 -14.42 -33.16 -15.15
C THR A 384 -14.48 -33.37 -16.66
N GLY A 385 -13.76 -34.37 -17.17
CA GLY A 385 -13.83 -34.80 -18.56
C GLY A 385 -12.66 -35.71 -18.96
N ASP A 386 -12.99 -36.83 -19.61
CA ASP A 386 -12.18 -37.78 -20.44
C ASP A 386 -10.74 -38.19 -20.08
N GLY A 387 -10.16 -37.72 -18.97
CA GLY A 387 -8.79 -38.04 -18.57
C GLY A 387 -7.72 -37.15 -19.22
N THR A 388 -8.11 -36.06 -19.90
CA THR A 388 -7.17 -35.04 -20.38
C THR A 388 -7.02 -33.91 -19.36
N THR A 389 -5.77 -33.48 -19.10
CA THR A 389 -5.41 -32.46 -18.09
C THR A 389 -5.78 -31.02 -18.48
N LEU A 390 -6.65 -30.82 -19.48
CA LEU A 390 -6.91 -29.51 -20.09
C LEU A 390 -8.42 -29.25 -20.14
N CYS A 391 -8.89 -28.28 -19.35
CA CYS A 391 -10.23 -27.72 -19.49
C CYS A 391 -10.27 -26.75 -20.68
N THR A 392 -11.27 -26.87 -21.56
CA THR A 392 -11.52 -25.99 -22.72
C THR A 392 -12.72 -25.04 -22.51
N SER A 393 -13.42 -25.16 -21.39
CA SER A 393 -14.59 -24.34 -21.04
C SER A 393 -14.88 -24.35 -19.53
N ASP A 394 -15.61 -23.35 -19.04
CA ASP A 394 -16.01 -23.21 -17.62
C ASP A 394 -16.83 -24.40 -17.10
N SER A 395 -17.61 -25.04 -17.96
CA SER A 395 -18.44 -26.21 -17.60
C SER A 395 -17.62 -27.46 -17.27
N GLN A 396 -16.32 -27.46 -17.56
CA GLN A 396 -15.42 -28.57 -17.27
C GLN A 396 -14.67 -28.41 -15.94
N CYS A 397 -14.78 -27.27 -15.24
CA CYS A 397 -14.22 -27.10 -13.90
C CYS A 397 -15.24 -27.51 -12.83
N VAL A 398 -14.87 -28.45 -11.96
CA VAL A 398 -15.67 -28.79 -10.76
C VAL A 398 -15.70 -27.57 -9.83
N ASP A 399 -16.82 -27.35 -9.13
CA ASP A 399 -17.02 -26.29 -8.13
C ASP A 399 -16.90 -24.83 -8.65
N ASN A 400 -17.45 -24.52 -9.84
CA ASN A 400 -17.57 -23.16 -10.40
C ASN A 400 -16.23 -22.43 -10.69
N GLY A 401 -15.17 -23.16 -11.03
CA GLY A 401 -13.93 -22.53 -11.52
C GLY A 401 -14.10 -21.93 -12.92
N THR A 402 -13.61 -20.71 -13.14
CA THR A 402 -13.61 -20.07 -14.48
C THR A 402 -12.27 -20.26 -15.20
N CYS A 403 -12.29 -20.56 -16.50
CA CYS A 403 -11.14 -20.70 -17.38
C CYS A 403 -10.73 -19.34 -17.97
N GLY A 404 -9.45 -18.95 -17.87
CA GLY A 404 -8.90 -17.75 -18.52
C GLY A 404 -8.61 -16.56 -17.59
N GLU A 405 -7.91 -15.55 -18.10
CA GLU A 405 -7.71 -14.30 -17.38
C GLU A 405 -9.03 -13.53 -17.29
N LYS A 406 -9.53 -13.29 -16.07
CA LYS A 406 -10.63 -12.34 -15.87
C LYS A 406 -10.13 -10.92 -16.02
N CYS A 407 -10.94 -10.09 -16.66
CA CYS A 407 -10.83 -8.66 -16.48
C CYS A 407 -11.39 -8.28 -15.11
N ILE A 408 -10.51 -8.03 -14.13
CA ILE A 408 -10.94 -7.65 -12.79
C ILE A 408 -11.17 -6.14 -12.80
N ALA A 409 -12.44 -5.74 -12.75
CA ALA A 409 -12.82 -4.35 -12.64
C ALA A 409 -12.09 -3.69 -11.46
N GLN A 410 -11.33 -2.63 -11.73
CA GLN A 410 -10.77 -1.80 -10.67
C GLN A 410 -11.92 -1.07 -9.97
N GLY A 411 -11.92 -1.04 -8.64
CA GLY A 411 -12.97 -0.38 -7.85
C GLY A 411 -13.86 -1.32 -7.01
N ARG A 412 -13.49 -2.59 -6.89
CA ARG A 412 -14.06 -3.53 -5.92
C ARG A 412 -12.94 -4.31 -5.22
N SER A 413 -13.12 -4.54 -3.92
CA SER A 413 -12.18 -5.33 -3.12
C SER A 413 -12.93 -6.26 -2.17
N CYS A 414 -12.25 -7.30 -1.72
CA CYS A 414 -12.83 -8.22 -0.75
C CYS A 414 -13.08 -7.53 0.59
N SER A 415 -14.20 -7.87 1.24
CA SER A 415 -14.75 -7.15 2.38
C SER A 415 -13.79 -6.98 3.56
N VAL A 416 -12.88 -7.92 3.77
CA VAL A 416 -11.91 -7.92 4.88
C VAL A 416 -10.49 -7.75 4.32
N SER A 417 -10.15 -8.51 3.30
CA SER A 417 -8.92 -8.43 2.53
C SER A 417 -9.01 -7.31 1.50
N GLN A 418 -9.21 -6.07 1.95
CA GLN A 418 -9.49 -4.91 1.09
C GLN A 418 -8.37 -4.56 0.09
N PHE A 419 -7.18 -5.15 0.27
CA PHE A 419 -6.08 -5.09 -0.68
C PHE A 419 -6.24 -6.05 -1.88
N LEU A 420 -7.15 -7.02 -1.79
CA LEU A 420 -7.42 -8.00 -2.83
C LEU A 420 -8.56 -7.47 -3.72
N ASN A 421 -8.22 -7.07 -4.94
CA ASN A 421 -9.21 -6.72 -5.95
C ASN A 421 -10.02 -7.95 -6.34
N CYS A 422 -11.30 -7.75 -6.58
CA CYS A 422 -12.22 -8.84 -6.91
C CYS A 422 -13.20 -8.37 -8.00
N ALA A 423 -13.64 -9.30 -8.84
CA ALA A 423 -14.79 -9.05 -9.72
C ALA A 423 -16.07 -9.60 -9.10
N THR A 424 -15.94 -10.72 -8.38
CA THR A 424 -17.01 -11.52 -7.79
C THR A 424 -16.59 -12.06 -6.43
N ASP A 425 -17.55 -12.49 -5.61
CA ASP A 425 -17.27 -13.08 -4.28
C ASP A 425 -16.37 -14.32 -4.36
N ALA A 426 -16.39 -15.02 -5.49
CA ALA A 426 -15.53 -16.17 -5.75
C ALA A 426 -14.04 -15.81 -5.86
N ASP A 427 -13.72 -14.54 -6.12
CA ASP A 427 -12.34 -14.06 -6.15
C ASP A 427 -11.80 -13.77 -4.73
N CYS A 428 -12.65 -13.82 -3.70
CA CYS A 428 -12.32 -13.50 -2.32
C CYS A 428 -12.12 -14.74 -1.44
N PRO A 429 -11.38 -14.64 -0.31
CA PRO A 429 -11.32 -15.71 0.68
C PRO A 429 -12.72 -16.14 1.14
N ALA A 430 -12.87 -17.43 1.47
CA ALA A 430 -14.13 -17.94 2.00
C ALA A 430 -14.56 -17.10 3.21
N THR A 431 -15.83 -16.66 3.23
CA THR A 431 -16.46 -15.68 4.16
C THR A 431 -16.37 -14.21 3.78
N GLU A 432 -15.65 -13.86 2.72
CA GLU A 432 -15.59 -12.48 2.23
C GLU A 432 -16.52 -12.25 1.03
N THR A 433 -16.98 -11.01 0.91
CA THR A 433 -17.81 -10.56 -0.22
C THR A 433 -17.01 -9.57 -1.04
N CYS A 434 -17.13 -9.64 -2.35
CA CYS A 434 -16.54 -8.68 -3.25
C CYS A 434 -17.38 -7.39 -3.26
N LEU A 435 -16.92 -6.38 -2.54
CA LEU A 435 -17.66 -5.14 -2.34
C LEU A 435 -17.11 -4.03 -3.22
N SER A 436 -17.99 -3.15 -3.70
CA SER A 436 -17.53 -1.90 -4.29
C SER A 436 -16.80 -1.06 -3.25
N GLN A 437 -15.91 -0.20 -3.72
CA GLN A 437 -15.18 0.73 -2.85
C GLN A 437 -16.15 1.58 -2.00
N ARG A 438 -17.30 1.96 -2.58
CA ARG A 438 -18.39 2.63 -1.85
C ARG A 438 -18.96 1.79 -0.71
N ALA A 439 -19.11 0.49 -0.89
CA ALA A 439 -19.60 -0.42 0.15
C ALA A 439 -18.52 -0.76 1.20
N LEU A 440 -17.25 -0.56 0.87
CA LEU A 440 -16.11 -0.67 1.80
C LEU A 440 -15.92 0.58 2.64
N THR A 441 -16.30 1.76 2.13
CA THR A 441 -16.29 2.98 2.94
C THR A 441 -17.41 2.92 3.98
N LYS A 442 -17.03 2.90 5.25
CA LYS A 442 -17.96 2.77 6.38
C LYS A 442 -17.63 3.81 7.45
N CYS A 443 -18.64 4.19 8.22
CA CYS A 443 -18.45 5.06 9.39
C CYS A 443 -18.83 4.30 10.65
N GLU A 444 -17.95 4.30 11.63
CA GLU A 444 -18.13 3.67 12.94
C GLU A 444 -18.06 4.77 14.02
N VAL A 445 -18.92 4.70 15.04
CA VAL A 445 -18.83 5.61 16.20
C VAL A 445 -17.93 4.94 17.23
N GLU A 446 -16.79 5.55 17.55
CA GLU A 446 -15.88 5.04 18.59
C GLU A 446 -16.33 5.51 19.98
N SER A 447 -16.76 6.76 20.10
CA SER A 447 -17.30 7.32 21.33
C SER A 447 -18.23 8.49 21.08
N ALA A 448 -19.24 8.65 21.92
CA ALA A 448 -20.12 9.82 21.92
C ALA A 448 -20.45 10.21 23.37
N SER A 449 -20.48 11.51 23.64
CA SER A 449 -20.76 12.06 24.97
C SER A 449 -21.70 13.25 24.88
N ASP A 450 -22.49 13.48 25.93
CA ASP A 450 -23.34 14.66 26.08
C ASP A 450 -22.48 15.91 26.44
N PRO A 451 -23.07 17.12 26.49
CA PRO A 451 -22.33 18.34 26.87
C PRO A 451 -21.69 18.33 28.27
N TYR A 452 -22.02 17.35 29.11
CA TYR A 452 -21.47 17.16 30.45
C TYR A 452 -20.42 16.05 30.51
N GLY A 453 -20.11 15.41 29.37
CA GLY A 453 -19.14 14.33 29.26
C GLY A 453 -19.69 12.95 29.59
N ASN A 454 -21.01 12.77 29.78
CA ASN A 454 -21.59 11.45 30.01
C ASN A 454 -21.73 10.69 28.69
N PRO A 455 -21.47 9.37 28.64
CA PRO A 455 -21.63 8.57 27.42
C PRO A 455 -23.08 8.59 26.89
N VAL A 456 -23.25 8.76 25.57
CA VAL A 456 -24.56 8.71 24.90
C VAL A 456 -24.66 7.45 24.05
N SER A 457 -25.69 6.64 24.31
CA SER A 457 -25.99 5.43 23.53
C SER A 457 -26.91 5.72 22.35
N GLY A 458 -26.94 4.79 21.37
CA GLY A 458 -27.83 4.90 20.22
C GLY A 458 -27.38 5.91 19.16
N VAL A 459 -26.14 6.41 19.27
CA VAL A 459 -25.52 7.24 18.24
C VAL A 459 -25.04 6.34 17.12
N SER A 460 -25.34 6.70 15.88
CA SER A 460 -24.87 6.02 14.68
C SER A 460 -24.26 7.01 13.70
N CYS A 461 -23.44 6.49 12.80
CA CYS A 461 -22.82 7.26 11.74
C CYS A 461 -23.02 6.56 10.39
N THR A 462 -23.19 7.36 9.34
CA THR A 462 -23.24 6.90 7.96
C THR A 462 -22.33 7.77 7.10
N VAL A 463 -21.82 7.19 6.02
CA VAL A 463 -21.02 7.91 5.03
C VAL A 463 -21.71 7.88 3.68
N SER A 464 -21.82 9.03 3.04
CA SER A 464 -22.26 9.14 1.65
C SER A 464 -21.12 9.68 0.81
N LEU A 465 -20.75 8.95 -0.24
CA LEU A 465 -19.75 9.39 -1.19
C LEU A 465 -20.43 10.13 -2.35
N THR A 466 -19.94 11.33 -2.64
CA THR A 466 -20.21 12.07 -3.87
C THR A 466 -18.96 12.02 -4.74
N GLU A 467 -19.12 11.49 -5.95
CA GLU A 467 -18.11 11.51 -7.00
C GLU A 467 -18.40 12.69 -7.94
N PRO A 468 -17.38 13.33 -8.54
CA PRO A 468 -17.55 14.42 -9.51
C PRO A 468 -18.18 13.96 -10.84
#